data_AF-A0A8T3LGG1-F1
#
_entry.id   AF-A0A8T3LGG1-F1
#
_cell.length_a   1.000
_cell.length_b   1.000
_cell.length_c   1.000
_cell.angle_alpha   90.00
_cell.angle_beta   90.00
_cell.angle_gamma   90.00
#
_symmetry.space_group_name_H-M   'P 1'
#
loop_
_entity.id
_entity.type
_entity.pdbx_description
1 polymer ?
#
loop_
_entity_poly.entity_id
_entity_poly.type
_entity_poly.pdbx_seq_one_letter_code
_entity_poly.pdbx_strand_id
1 'polypeptide(L)'
;MATLMEKDALLNGASQCIAFLSNIIDNCSVSSHQDSGDALKRLVSYRDYLYSTPAELVDFTQGKILLQQVRTQYQHEFNNTTHSENKASFDSIWQRLTNHEVTPQQHPIGFVLGGQPGAGKSSLIELAKRETKDNIMIINGDDFRFLHPDFNYIYQN
;
A
#
# COMPACT_ATOMS: atom_id res chain seq x y z
N MET A 1 -20.42 8.90 4.13
CA MET A 1 -20.82 7.85 3.19
C MET A 1 -19.59 7.08 2.85
N ALA A 2 -19.62 5.78 3.09
CA ALA A 2 -18.49 4.93 2.88
C ALA A 2 -18.40 4.49 1.42
N THR A 3 -17.29 4.73 0.74
CA THR A 3 -17.11 4.38 -0.66
C THR A 3 -16.65 2.93 -0.83
N LEU A 4 -17.03 2.31 -1.95
CA LEU A 4 -16.55 0.98 -2.33
C LEU A 4 -15.01 0.91 -2.33
N MET A 5 -14.35 1.98 -2.77
CA MET A 5 -12.90 2.10 -2.78
C MET A 5 -12.27 2.09 -1.39
N GLU A 6 -12.88 2.74 -0.39
CA GLU A 6 -12.38 2.71 0.99
C GLU A 6 -12.47 1.31 1.59
N LYS A 7 -13.53 0.57 1.27
CA LYS A 7 -13.69 -0.83 1.67
C LYS A 7 -12.63 -1.72 1.03
N ASP A 8 -12.37 -1.55 -0.27
CA ASP A 8 -11.32 -2.29 -0.98
C ASP A 8 -9.93 -1.99 -0.42
N ALA A 9 -9.67 -0.73 -0.06
CA ALA A 9 -8.41 -0.32 0.57
C ALA A 9 -8.20 -1.03 1.93
N LEU A 10 -9.25 -1.12 2.76
CA LEU A 10 -9.17 -1.86 4.02
C LEU A 10 -8.99 -3.37 3.81
N LEU A 11 -9.68 -3.97 2.83
CA LEU A 11 -9.54 -5.39 2.50
C LEU A 11 -8.10 -5.73 2.11
N ASN A 12 -7.50 -4.88 1.26
CA ASN A 12 -6.10 -5.03 0.87
C ASN A 12 -5.17 -4.86 2.09
N GLY A 13 -5.39 -3.81 2.89
CA GLY A 13 -4.60 -3.56 4.10
C GLY A 13 -4.64 -4.71 5.11
N ALA A 14 -5.84 -5.27 5.36
CA ALA A 14 -6.00 -6.43 6.24
C ALA A 14 -5.28 -7.67 5.68
N SER A 15 -5.39 -7.92 4.37
CA SER A 15 -4.73 -9.06 3.71
C SER A 15 -3.20 -8.96 3.79
N GLN A 16 -2.64 -7.77 3.60
CA GLN A 16 -1.20 -7.52 3.76
C GLN A 16 -0.73 -7.78 5.20
N CYS A 17 -1.48 -7.29 6.19
CA CYS A 17 -1.14 -7.51 7.60
C CYS A 17 -1.22 -8.99 7.99
N ILE A 18 -2.22 -9.72 7.47
CA ILE A 18 -2.36 -11.18 7.66
C ILE A 18 -1.17 -11.93 7.08
N ALA A 19 -0.81 -11.67 5.83
CA ALA A 19 0.31 -12.33 5.17
C ALA A 19 1.62 -12.10 5.95
N PHE A 20 1.83 -10.86 6.38
CA PHE A 20 3.00 -10.47 7.14
C PHE A 20 3.08 -11.14 8.53
N LEU A 21 2.01 -11.09 9.32
CA LEU A 21 1.99 -11.73 10.64
C LEU A 21 2.11 -13.25 10.54
N SER A 22 1.55 -13.86 9.51
CA SER A 22 1.74 -15.30 9.25
C SER A 22 3.22 -15.62 9.04
N ASN A 23 3.91 -14.81 8.24
CA ASN A 23 5.35 -14.94 8.01
C ASN A 23 6.18 -14.75 9.30
N ILE A 24 5.81 -13.83 10.19
CA ILE A 24 6.47 -13.68 11.50
C ILE A 24 6.27 -14.92 12.36
N ILE A 25 5.04 -15.41 12.45
CA ILE A 25 4.69 -16.57 13.27
C ILE A 25 5.44 -17.81 12.79
N ASP A 26 5.65 -17.95 11.48
CA ASP A 26 6.38 -19.09 10.91
C ASP A 26 7.91 -19.01 11.15
N ASN A 27 8.47 -17.81 11.39
CA ASN A 27 9.93 -17.58 11.46
C ASN A 27 10.50 -17.16 12.83
N CYS A 28 9.69 -16.73 13.80
CA CYS A 28 10.15 -16.32 15.14
C CYS A 28 10.07 -17.45 16.18
N SER A 29 10.69 -17.26 17.35
CA SER A 29 10.72 -18.23 18.47
C SER A 29 9.71 -17.94 19.59
N VAL A 30 9.22 -19.03 20.20
CA VAL A 30 8.13 -19.28 21.18
C VAL A 30 7.53 -18.13 22.02
N SER A 31 8.27 -17.08 22.44
CA SER A 31 7.74 -16.07 23.37
C SER A 31 6.88 -14.96 22.75
N SER A 32 6.99 -14.69 21.43
CA SER A 32 6.19 -13.66 20.72
C SER A 32 4.98 -14.22 19.95
N HIS A 33 4.78 -15.55 19.91
CA HIS A 33 3.75 -16.17 19.08
C HIS A 33 2.33 -15.95 19.59
N GLN A 34 2.15 -15.77 20.91
CA GLN A 34 0.80 -15.69 21.47
C GLN A 34 0.13 -14.34 21.12
N ASP A 35 0.86 -13.23 21.26
CA ASP A 35 0.40 -11.89 20.87
C ASP A 35 0.22 -11.77 19.35
N SER A 36 1.19 -12.29 18.58
CA SER A 36 1.14 -12.33 17.11
C SER A 36 -0.03 -13.18 16.59
N GLY A 37 -0.28 -14.33 17.22
CA GLY A 37 -1.37 -15.23 16.85
C GLY A 37 -2.75 -14.64 17.14
N ASP A 38 -2.91 -13.90 18.24
CA ASP A 38 -4.16 -13.23 18.56
C ASP A 38 -4.41 -12.01 17.65
N ALA A 39 -3.36 -11.26 17.32
CA ALA A 39 -3.42 -10.20 16.32
C ALA A 39 -3.82 -10.74 14.93
N LEU A 40 -3.23 -11.88 14.51
CA LEU A 40 -3.58 -12.55 13.26
C LEU A 40 -5.06 -12.97 13.23
N LYS A 41 -5.56 -13.64 14.29
CA LYS A 41 -6.98 -14.01 14.39
C LYS A 41 -7.88 -12.79 14.30
N ARG A 42 -7.53 -11.69 14.98
CA ARG A 42 -8.30 -10.44 14.95
C ARG A 42 -8.36 -9.86 13.53
N LEU A 43 -7.27 -9.91 12.77
CA LEU A 43 -7.25 -9.44 11.39
C LEU A 43 -8.02 -10.35 10.44
N VAL A 44 -7.96 -11.67 10.61
CA VAL A 44 -8.76 -12.62 9.81
C VAL A 44 -10.25 -12.36 10.05
N SER A 45 -10.68 -12.28 11.31
CA SER A 45 -12.05 -11.94 11.67
C SER A 45 -12.48 -10.58 11.11
N TYR A 46 -11.59 -9.60 11.12
CA TYR A 46 -11.85 -8.29 10.55
C TYR A 46 -12.00 -8.33 9.02
N ARG A 47 -11.17 -9.11 8.33
CA ARG A 47 -11.28 -9.32 6.88
C ARG A 47 -12.60 -10.01 6.53
N ASP A 48 -13.01 -11.01 7.30
CA ASP A 48 -14.27 -11.72 7.08
C ASP A 48 -15.49 -10.81 7.33
N TYR A 49 -15.39 -9.92 8.33
CA TYR A 49 -16.34 -8.83 8.54
C TYR A 49 -16.42 -7.91 7.32
N LEU A 50 -15.28 -7.51 6.73
CA LEU A 50 -15.28 -6.66 5.54
C LEU A 50 -15.95 -7.36 4.35
N TYR A 51 -15.68 -8.65 4.12
CA TYR A 51 -16.34 -9.38 3.03
C TYR A 51 -17.86 -9.47 3.19
N SER A 52 -18.32 -9.72 4.42
CA SER A 52 -19.74 -9.93 4.72
C SER A 52 -20.55 -8.64 4.93
N THR A 53 -19.89 -7.49 5.09
CA THR A 53 -20.56 -6.22 5.42
C THR A 53 -20.65 -5.28 4.22
N PRO A 54 -21.85 -4.76 3.84
CA PRO A 54 -21.97 -3.72 2.83
C PRO A 54 -21.13 -2.49 3.14
N ALA A 55 -20.54 -1.83 2.12
CA ALA A 55 -19.60 -0.72 2.31
C ALA A 55 -20.17 0.40 3.20
N GLU A 56 -21.45 0.73 3.03
CA GLU A 56 -22.18 1.76 3.78
C GLU A 56 -22.19 1.56 5.30
N LEU A 57 -22.02 0.31 5.76
CA LEU A 57 -22.06 -0.09 7.16
C LEU A 57 -20.67 -0.30 7.78
N VAL A 58 -19.60 -0.13 6.98
CA VAL A 58 -18.23 -0.31 7.44
C VAL A 58 -17.77 0.92 8.21
N ASP A 59 -17.27 0.72 9.44
CA ASP A 59 -16.57 1.77 10.19
C ASP A 59 -15.11 1.87 9.71
N PHE A 60 -14.86 2.83 8.82
CA PHE A 60 -13.54 3.09 8.28
C PHE A 60 -12.54 3.65 9.29
N THR A 61 -13.03 4.41 10.27
CA THR A 61 -12.16 5.01 11.27
C THR A 61 -11.58 3.91 12.15
N GLN A 62 -12.42 2.99 12.59
CA GLN A 62 -11.99 1.82 13.36
C GLN A 62 -11.08 0.91 12.53
N GLY A 63 -11.41 0.68 11.26
CA GLY A 63 -10.57 -0.09 10.34
C GLY A 63 -9.16 0.46 10.19
N LYS A 64 -9.07 1.77 9.96
CA LYS A 64 -7.78 2.46 9.85
C LYS A 64 -6.98 2.38 11.14
N ILE A 65 -7.62 2.62 12.29
CA ILE A 65 -6.97 2.55 13.61
C ILE A 65 -6.42 1.14 13.86
N LEU A 66 -7.21 0.10 13.58
CA LEU A 66 -6.76 -1.30 13.72
C LEU A 66 -5.51 -1.58 12.89
N LEU A 67 -5.53 -1.24 11.60
CA LEU A 67 -4.38 -1.48 10.72
C LEU A 67 -3.15 -0.67 11.14
N GLN A 68 -3.34 0.56 11.61
CA GLN A 68 -2.26 1.40 12.14
C GLN A 68 -1.65 0.80 13.42
N GLN A 69 -2.50 0.32 14.35
CA GLN A 69 -2.04 -0.31 15.59
C GLN A 69 -1.16 -1.54 15.30
N VAL A 70 -1.60 -2.42 14.39
CA VAL A 70 -0.81 -3.59 13.98
C VAL A 70 0.52 -3.15 13.37
N ARG A 71 0.51 -2.18 12.45
CA ARG A 71 1.76 -1.70 11.81
C ARG A 71 2.75 -1.12 12.81
N THR A 72 2.27 -0.37 13.80
CA THR A 72 3.12 0.20 14.86
C THR A 72 3.65 -0.89 15.79
N GLN A 73 2.80 -1.84 16.19
CA GLN A 73 3.17 -2.93 17.10
C GLN A 73 4.28 -3.81 16.53
N TYR A 74 4.21 -4.13 15.23
CA TYR A 74 5.17 -5.01 14.56
C TYR A 74 6.16 -4.27 13.65
N GLN A 75 6.37 -2.97 13.89
CA GLN A 75 7.17 -2.10 13.02
C GLN A 75 8.63 -2.57 12.90
N HIS A 76 9.18 -3.12 13.98
CA HIS A 76 10.56 -3.60 14.00
C HIS A 76 10.73 -4.84 13.13
N GLU A 77 9.81 -5.79 13.24
CA GLU A 77 9.73 -6.98 12.40
C GLU A 77 9.46 -6.60 10.94
N PHE A 78 8.63 -5.59 10.69
CA PHE A 78 8.36 -5.07 9.34
C PHE A 78 9.66 -4.60 8.67
N ASN A 79 10.52 -3.93 9.43
CA ASN A 79 11.78 -3.40 8.92
C ASN A 79 12.89 -4.48 8.77
N ASN A 80 12.78 -5.60 9.49
CA ASN A 80 13.80 -6.65 9.57
C ASN A 80 13.46 -7.93 8.80
N THR A 81 12.41 -7.94 7.97
CA THR A 81 12.16 -9.06 7.06
C THR A 81 13.28 -9.17 6.00
N THR A 82 13.66 -10.40 5.67
CA THR A 82 14.69 -10.78 4.67
C THR A 82 14.40 -10.22 3.27
N HIS A 83 13.14 -9.85 2.99
CA HIS A 83 12.75 -9.11 1.78
C HIS A 83 13.33 -7.69 1.70
N SER A 84 14.05 -7.22 2.72
CA SER A 84 14.73 -5.93 2.70
C SER A 84 16.07 -5.93 1.94
N GLU A 85 16.56 -7.08 1.46
CA GLU A 85 17.91 -7.22 0.91
C GLU A 85 18.04 -6.91 -0.60
N ASN A 86 16.94 -6.81 -1.35
CA ASN A 86 16.93 -6.36 -2.75
C ASN A 86 16.17 -5.04 -2.94
N LYS A 87 16.44 -4.06 -2.07
CA LYS A 87 15.84 -2.73 -2.15
C LYS A 87 16.47 -1.94 -3.30
N ALA A 88 15.70 -1.61 -4.32
CA ALA A 88 15.80 -0.23 -4.79
C ALA A 88 15.45 0.65 -3.58
N SER A 89 16.45 1.31 -2.98
CA SER A 89 16.20 2.18 -1.83
C SER A 89 15.13 3.20 -2.22
N PHE A 90 14.26 3.55 -1.28
CA PHE A 90 13.35 4.68 -1.44
C PHE A 90 14.11 5.90 -2.02
N ASP A 91 15.35 6.11 -1.58
CA ASP A 91 16.20 7.19 -2.06
C ASP A 91 16.49 7.11 -3.57
N SER A 92 16.75 5.92 -4.13
CA SER A 92 17.04 5.79 -5.56
C SER A 92 15.79 6.03 -6.41
N ILE A 93 14.63 5.57 -5.93
CA ILE A 93 13.33 5.83 -6.55
C ILE A 93 13.02 7.33 -6.48
N TRP A 94 13.20 7.93 -5.30
CA TRP A 94 12.96 9.34 -5.06
C TRP A 94 13.85 10.21 -5.95
N GLN A 95 15.15 9.93 -6.00
CA GLN A 95 16.10 10.59 -6.90
C GLN A 95 15.65 10.47 -8.36
N ARG A 96 15.23 9.29 -8.82
CA ARG A 96 14.72 9.12 -10.19
C ARG A 96 13.50 10.00 -10.46
N LEU A 97 12.56 10.09 -9.52
CA LEU A 97 11.35 10.91 -9.65
C LEU A 97 11.65 12.42 -9.59
N THR A 98 12.63 12.84 -8.79
CA THR A 98 12.98 14.25 -8.57
C THR A 98 14.11 14.76 -9.46
N ASN A 99 14.82 13.90 -10.19
CA ASN A 99 15.87 14.29 -11.14
C ASN A 99 15.32 14.94 -12.42
N HIS A 100 13.99 14.97 -12.59
CA HIS A 100 13.32 15.75 -13.61
C HIS A 100 13.13 17.22 -13.16
N GLU A 101 12.86 18.13 -14.09
CA GLU A 101 12.68 19.57 -13.86
C GLU A 101 11.40 19.94 -13.09
N VAL A 102 11.04 19.16 -12.06
CA VAL A 102 9.92 19.46 -11.18
C VAL A 102 10.42 20.38 -10.06
N THR A 103 9.82 21.56 -9.94
CA THR A 103 10.18 22.58 -8.96
C THR A 103 9.10 22.75 -7.90
N PRO A 104 9.46 22.88 -6.61
CA PRO A 104 8.50 23.14 -5.54
C PRO A 104 7.65 24.38 -5.83
N GLN A 105 6.36 24.31 -5.50
CA GLN A 105 5.41 25.41 -5.68
C GLN A 105 4.89 25.90 -4.32
N GLN A 106 4.58 27.20 -4.22
CA GLN A 106 3.96 27.77 -3.02
C GLN A 106 2.57 27.17 -2.74
N HIS A 107 1.83 26.82 -3.81
CA HIS A 107 0.51 26.20 -3.73
C HIS A 107 0.49 24.95 -4.63
N PRO A 108 0.97 23.79 -4.14
CA PRO A 108 1.01 22.57 -4.95
C PRO A 108 -0.41 22.04 -5.23
N ILE A 109 -0.58 21.42 -6.39
CA ILE A 109 -1.84 20.81 -6.82
C ILE A 109 -1.61 19.31 -7.03
N GLY A 110 -2.54 18.48 -6.57
CA GLY A 110 -2.52 17.04 -6.77
C GLY A 110 -3.71 16.58 -7.61
N PHE A 111 -3.45 15.67 -8.55
CA PHE A 111 -4.48 15.05 -9.39
C PHE A 111 -4.58 13.56 -9.04
N VAL A 112 -5.78 13.10 -8.65
CA VAL A 112 -6.05 11.67 -8.43
C VAL A 112 -6.89 11.17 -9.61
N LEU A 113 -6.36 10.21 -10.35
CA LEU A 113 -7.02 9.68 -11.54
C LEU A 113 -7.82 8.42 -11.20
N GLY A 114 -9.07 8.38 -11.66
CA GLY A 114 -9.97 7.23 -11.53
C GLY A 114 -10.47 6.74 -12.88
N GLY A 115 -10.89 5.48 -12.94
CA GLY A 115 -11.51 4.88 -14.13
C GLY A 115 -11.01 3.46 -14.41
N GLN A 116 -11.84 2.68 -15.10
CA GLN A 116 -11.53 1.29 -15.46
C GLN A 116 -10.24 1.16 -16.30
N PRO A 117 -9.60 -0.01 -16.32
CA PRO A 117 -8.55 -0.32 -17.29
C PRO A 117 -9.04 -0.02 -18.72
N GLY A 118 -8.19 0.63 -19.53
CA GLY A 118 -8.57 1.04 -20.90
C GLY A 118 -9.37 2.35 -21.03
N ALA A 119 -9.79 2.99 -19.93
CA ALA A 119 -10.59 4.24 -19.99
C ALA A 119 -9.84 5.50 -20.47
N GLY A 120 -8.56 5.38 -20.88
CA GLY A 120 -7.80 6.52 -21.40
C GLY A 120 -7.22 7.47 -20.34
N LYS A 121 -6.92 6.99 -19.12
CA LYS A 121 -6.31 7.80 -18.05
C LYS A 121 -5.02 8.51 -18.48
N SER A 122 -4.27 7.97 -19.44
CA SER A 122 -3.09 8.62 -20.02
C SER A 122 -3.39 9.97 -20.65
N SER A 123 -4.57 10.18 -21.23
CA SER A 123 -4.99 11.49 -21.76
C SER A 123 -5.21 12.52 -20.64
N LEU A 124 -5.65 12.09 -19.46
CA LEU A 124 -5.78 12.96 -18.29
C LEU A 124 -4.41 13.36 -17.74
N ILE A 125 -3.42 12.46 -17.80
CA ILE A 125 -2.03 12.77 -17.46
C ILE A 125 -1.50 13.87 -18.39
N GLU A 126 -1.72 13.75 -19.69
CA GLU A 126 -1.29 14.77 -20.67
C GLU A 126 -1.99 16.12 -20.46
N LEU A 127 -3.27 16.11 -20.07
CA LEU A 127 -3.97 17.34 -19.69
C LEU A 127 -3.35 17.98 -18.44
N ALA A 128 -3.10 17.19 -17.39
CA ALA A 128 -2.51 17.67 -16.15
C ALA A 128 -1.12 18.28 -16.39
N LYS A 129 -0.28 17.66 -17.23
CA LYS A 129 1.02 18.23 -17.65
C LYS A 129 0.87 19.62 -18.26
N ARG A 130 -0.09 19.81 -19.17
CA ARG A 130 -0.33 21.12 -19.81
C ARG A 130 -0.77 22.17 -18.80
N GLU A 131 -1.69 21.83 -17.89
CA GLU A 131 -2.17 22.72 -16.83
C GLU A 131 -1.03 23.14 -15.89
N THR A 132 -0.10 22.23 -15.59
CA THR A 132 1.06 22.50 -14.73
C THR A 132 2.29 22.99 -15.48
N LYS A 133 2.21 23.21 -16.81
CA LYS A 133 3.35 23.56 -17.67
C LYS A 133 4.54 22.61 -17.46
N ASP A 134 4.26 21.31 -17.49
CA ASP A 134 5.18 20.20 -17.26
C ASP A 134 5.81 20.14 -15.85
N ASN A 135 5.49 21.08 -14.96
CA ASN A 135 5.90 21.03 -13.56
C ASN A 135 5.00 20.11 -12.71
N ILE A 136 5.02 18.81 -13.02
CA ILE A 136 4.24 17.78 -12.32
C ILE A 136 5.04 16.50 -12.18
N MET A 137 4.94 15.88 -11.01
CA MET A 137 5.47 14.53 -10.77
C MET A 137 4.37 13.50 -11.01
N ILE A 138 4.61 12.57 -11.93
CA ILE A 138 3.67 11.47 -12.21
C ILE A 138 4.08 10.26 -11.38
N ILE A 139 3.14 9.76 -10.56
CA ILE A 139 3.35 8.60 -9.70
C ILE A 139 2.34 7.52 -10.12
N ASN A 140 2.86 6.43 -10.67
CA ASN A 140 2.07 5.25 -11.03
C ASN A 140 2.56 4.05 -10.21
N GLY A 141 1.66 3.44 -9.43
CA GLY A 141 1.99 2.28 -8.59
C GLY A 141 2.51 1.08 -9.39
N ASP A 142 2.06 0.94 -10.64
CA ASP A 142 2.45 -0.18 -11.51
C ASP A 142 3.93 -0.12 -11.90
N ASP A 143 4.50 1.08 -11.98
CA ASP A 143 5.91 1.33 -12.32
C ASP A 143 6.89 0.88 -11.22
N PHE A 144 6.38 0.42 -10.08
CA PHE A 144 7.20 -0.08 -8.97
C PHE A 144 7.06 -1.58 -8.75
N ARG A 145 6.18 -2.28 -9.49
CA ARG A 145 5.98 -3.73 -9.32
C ARG A 145 7.25 -4.54 -9.52
N PHE A 146 8.09 -4.14 -10.49
CA PHE A 146 9.37 -4.82 -10.77
C PHE A 146 10.45 -4.58 -9.72
N LEU A 147 10.24 -3.61 -8.82
CA LEU A 147 11.12 -3.35 -7.68
C LEU A 147 10.77 -4.24 -6.48
N HIS A 148 9.77 -5.12 -6.60
CA HIS A 148 9.48 -6.11 -5.56
C HIS A 148 10.70 -7.02 -5.36
N PRO A 149 11.14 -7.27 -4.11
CA PRO A 149 12.32 -8.09 -3.81
C PRO A 149 12.30 -9.46 -4.49
N ASP A 150 11.12 -10.06 -4.58
CA ASP A 150 10.91 -11.37 -5.20
C ASP A 150 10.24 -11.29 -6.59
N PHE A 151 10.34 -10.16 -7.29
CA PHE A 151 9.66 -9.98 -8.59
C PHE A 151 9.91 -11.14 -9.56
N ASN A 152 11.18 -11.58 -9.67
CA ASN A 152 11.55 -12.69 -10.54
C ASN A 152 10.89 -14.01 -10.12
N TYR A 153 10.80 -14.30 -8.82
CA TYR A 153 10.16 -15.52 -8.32
C TYR A 153 8.65 -15.53 -8.58
N ILE A 154 7.99 -14.38 -8.39
CA ILE A 154 6.55 -14.22 -8.62
C ILE A 154 6.22 -14.31 -10.11
N TYR A 155 7.07 -13.74 -10.99
CA TYR A 155 6.80 -13.66 -12.42
C TYR A 155 7.20 -14.93 -13.22
N GLN A 156 8.06 -15.79 -12.66
CA GLN A 156 8.54 -17.01 -13.32
C GLN A 156 7.62 -18.23 -13.11
N ASN A 157 6.67 -18.17 -12.19
CA ASN A 157 5.64 -19.21 -11.98
C ASN A 157 4.34 -18.86 -12.72
#